data_AF-A0A2D4FAF9-F1
#
_entry.id   AF-A0A2D4FAF9-F1
#
_cell.length_a   1.000
_cell.length_b   1.000
_cell.length_c   1.000
_cell.angle_alpha   90.00
_cell.angle_beta   90.00
_cell.angle_gamma   90.00
#
_symmetry.space_group_name_H-M   'P 1'
#
loop_
_entity.id
_entity.type
_entity.pdbx_description
1 polymer ?
#
loop_
_entity_poly.entity_id
_entity_poly.type
_entity_poly.pdbx_seq_one_letter_code
_entity_poly.pdbx_strand_id
1 'polypeptide(L)'
;ATQSLSLPHGKGVYPVGCTDVMVGQTVKGLFFRLFYPCVPQSEAKEPCWIPRYEYYSGLADYMNLNRKWFAPLLSVTFGSCKIPVSWDAPFRPSSHKYPLIVFSHGLGAFRTAYSAICIEMASRGFLVMALEHRDRSASATYFCKLDPEAPDLHEDQMQEEWLTYRRVPRDQKEFPFRNPQVFHVDYLRQ
;
A
#
# COMPACT_ATOMS: atom_id res chain seq x y z
N ALA A 1 24.45 -11.06 -15.72
CA ALA A 1 23.45 -11.45 -14.72
C ALA A 1 22.94 -10.17 -14.06
N THR A 2 21.83 -9.63 -14.55
CA THR A 2 21.13 -8.52 -13.90
C THR A 2 20.47 -9.11 -12.65
N GLN A 3 21.06 -8.90 -11.47
CA GLN A 3 20.33 -9.09 -10.21
C GLN A 3 19.17 -8.08 -10.26
N SER A 4 17.97 -8.54 -10.63
CA SER A 4 16.78 -7.75 -10.39
C SER A 4 16.67 -7.60 -8.87
N LEU A 5 16.60 -6.37 -8.39
CA LEU A 5 16.12 -6.11 -7.03
C LEU A 5 14.70 -6.66 -6.98
N SER A 6 14.54 -7.88 -6.49
CA SER A 6 13.24 -8.47 -6.19
C SER A 6 13.14 -8.71 -4.69
N LEU A 7 11.95 -8.50 -4.14
CA LEU A 7 11.68 -8.87 -2.76
C LEU A 7 11.71 -10.40 -2.60
N PRO A 8 12.02 -10.92 -1.41
CA PRO A 8 11.99 -12.36 -1.17
C PRO A 8 10.57 -12.92 -1.29
N HIS A 9 10.47 -14.15 -1.80
CA HIS A 9 9.24 -14.93 -1.71
C HIS A 9 8.93 -15.27 -0.25
N GLY A 10 7.65 -15.47 0.05
CA GLY A 10 7.22 -16.05 1.31
C GLY A 10 7.69 -17.50 1.45
N LYS A 11 8.09 -17.89 2.67
CA LYS A 11 8.64 -19.24 2.96
C LYS A 11 7.58 -20.23 3.44
N GLY A 12 6.33 -19.81 3.57
CA GLY A 12 5.24 -20.67 3.98
C GLY A 12 4.69 -21.55 2.85
N VAL A 13 3.67 -22.35 3.17
CA VAL A 13 3.10 -23.37 2.26
C VAL A 13 2.07 -22.79 1.29
N TYR A 14 1.60 -21.57 1.53
CA TYR A 14 0.57 -20.95 0.72
C TYR A 14 1.21 -20.04 -0.35
N PRO A 15 0.85 -20.23 -1.63
CA PRO A 15 1.02 -19.21 -2.66
C PRO A 15 0.29 -17.93 -2.24
N VAL A 16 0.87 -16.77 -2.54
CA VAL A 16 0.35 -15.47 -2.09
C VAL A 16 -0.15 -14.67 -3.27
N GLY A 17 -1.40 -14.22 -3.18
CA GLY A 17 -1.97 -13.20 -4.04
C GLY A 17 -1.99 -11.85 -3.35
N CYS A 18 -2.14 -10.78 -4.14
CA CYS A 18 -2.44 -9.47 -3.58
C CYS A 18 -3.34 -8.63 -4.48
N THR A 19 -4.04 -7.68 -3.87
CA THR A 19 -4.87 -6.67 -4.54
C THR A 19 -4.90 -5.38 -3.73
N ASP A 20 -5.18 -4.24 -4.36
CA ASP A 20 -5.43 -2.97 -3.68
C ASP A 20 -6.94 -2.73 -3.58
N VAL A 21 -7.42 -2.35 -2.40
CA VAL A 21 -8.83 -2.09 -2.14
C VAL A 21 -8.99 -0.69 -1.57
N MET A 22 -9.83 0.10 -2.21
CA MET A 22 -10.24 1.42 -1.73
C MET A 22 -11.74 1.41 -1.47
N VAL A 23 -12.14 1.72 -0.23
CA VAL A 23 -13.55 1.79 0.18
C VAL A 23 -13.87 3.21 0.62
N GLY A 24 -14.84 3.82 -0.02
CA GLY A 24 -15.24 5.20 0.25
C GLY A 24 -14.38 6.22 -0.50
N GLN A 25 -15.06 7.16 -1.15
CA GLN A 25 -14.50 8.12 -2.11
C GLN A 25 -14.21 9.47 -1.44
N THR A 26 -13.67 9.41 -0.23
CA THR A 26 -13.33 10.59 0.59
C THR A 26 -12.02 10.35 1.32
N VAL A 27 -11.43 11.42 1.87
CA VAL A 27 -10.23 11.33 2.73
C VAL A 27 -10.42 10.43 3.96
N LYS A 28 -11.67 10.22 4.40
CA LYS A 28 -12.03 9.32 5.52
C LYS A 28 -12.25 7.88 5.08
N GLY A 29 -12.26 7.60 3.78
CA GLY A 29 -12.36 6.24 3.26
C GLY A 29 -11.13 5.41 3.60
N LEU A 30 -11.27 4.10 3.49
CA LEU A 30 -10.24 3.12 3.74
C LEU A 30 -9.45 2.84 2.45
N PHE A 31 -8.13 2.71 2.57
CA PHE A 31 -7.28 2.28 1.46
C PHE A 31 -6.22 1.34 1.97
N PHE A 32 -6.05 0.19 1.30
CA PHE A 32 -5.11 -0.83 1.74
C PHE A 32 -4.68 -1.76 0.60
N ARG A 33 -3.54 -2.42 0.81
CA ARG A 33 -3.13 -3.59 0.04
C ARG A 33 -3.46 -4.84 0.84
N LEU A 34 -4.23 -5.75 0.26
CA LEU A 34 -4.51 -7.05 0.84
C LEU A 34 -3.54 -8.09 0.30
N PHE A 35 -2.91 -8.85 1.19
CA PHE A 35 -2.14 -10.05 0.87
C PHE A 35 -2.86 -11.27 1.45
N TYR A 36 -2.98 -12.33 0.66
CA TYR A 36 -3.81 -13.47 1.03
C TYR A 36 -3.33 -14.77 0.37
N PRO A 37 -3.60 -15.94 0.98
CA PRO A 37 -3.44 -17.23 0.32
C PRO A 37 -4.28 -17.30 -0.95
N CYS A 38 -3.65 -17.59 -2.09
CA CYS A 38 -4.32 -17.66 -3.39
C CYS A 38 -4.21 -19.04 -4.03
N VAL A 39 -5.05 -19.27 -5.04
CA VAL A 39 -4.88 -20.38 -5.99
C VAL A 39 -3.78 -19.98 -6.98
N PRO A 40 -2.75 -20.81 -7.19
CA PRO A 40 -1.73 -20.55 -8.22
C PRO A 40 -2.35 -20.33 -9.59
N GLN A 41 -1.89 -19.31 -10.31
CA GLN A 41 -2.19 -19.12 -11.71
C GLN A 41 -0.90 -19.09 -12.51
N SER A 42 -0.85 -19.84 -13.62
CA SER A 42 0.34 -19.98 -14.45
C SER A 42 0.80 -18.67 -15.11
N GLU A 43 -0.11 -17.70 -15.27
CA GLU A 43 0.13 -16.43 -15.97
C GLU A 43 -0.19 -15.20 -15.10
N ALA A 44 -0.15 -15.35 -13.77
CA ALA A 44 -0.40 -14.23 -12.89
C ALA A 44 0.62 -13.11 -13.09
N LYS A 45 0.14 -11.87 -13.22
CA LYS A 45 0.99 -10.69 -13.25
C LYS A 45 1.57 -10.44 -11.86
N GLU A 46 2.86 -10.15 -11.81
CA GLU A 46 3.50 -9.64 -10.59
C GLU A 46 3.41 -8.10 -10.58
N PRO A 47 2.91 -7.48 -9.50
CA PRO A 47 2.76 -6.04 -9.44
C PRO A 47 4.09 -5.36 -9.09
N CYS A 48 4.23 -4.10 -9.51
CA CYS A 48 5.34 -3.26 -9.07
C CYS A 48 5.29 -3.04 -7.56
N TRP A 49 6.46 -3.01 -6.91
CA TRP A 49 6.59 -2.74 -5.49
C TRP A 49 6.13 -1.32 -5.14
N ILE A 50 6.52 -0.34 -5.95
CA ILE A 50 6.07 1.05 -5.85
C ILE A 50 5.34 1.38 -7.16
N PRO A 51 3.99 1.43 -7.14
CA PRO A 51 3.20 1.39 -8.38
C PRO A 51 3.05 2.73 -9.10
N ARG A 52 3.37 3.87 -8.44
CA ARG A 52 3.11 5.22 -8.96
C ARG A 52 4.28 6.15 -8.67
N TYR A 53 4.49 7.13 -9.57
CA TYR A 53 5.65 8.02 -9.49
C TYR A 53 5.57 9.01 -8.32
N GLU A 54 4.35 9.36 -7.91
CA GLU A 54 4.02 10.25 -6.81
C GLU A 54 4.57 9.73 -5.47
N TYR A 55 4.68 8.41 -5.28
CA TYR A 55 5.34 7.85 -4.10
C TYR A 55 6.84 8.16 -4.07
N TYR A 56 7.54 8.14 -5.20
CA TYR A 56 8.95 8.56 -5.26
C TYR A 56 9.11 10.04 -4.96
N SER A 57 8.17 10.85 -5.48
CA SER A 57 8.12 12.28 -5.21
C SER A 57 7.89 12.56 -3.73
N GLY A 58 6.93 11.88 -3.11
CA GLY A 58 6.67 11.95 -1.68
C GLY A 58 7.86 11.49 -0.84
N LEU A 59 8.57 10.43 -1.23
CA LEU A 59 9.77 9.96 -0.54
C LEU A 59 10.89 11.01 -0.58
N ALA A 60 11.11 11.66 -1.72
CA ALA A 60 12.07 12.76 -1.83
C ALA A 60 11.69 13.94 -0.92
N ASP A 61 10.40 14.30 -0.88
CA ASP A 61 9.87 15.36 -0.02
C ASP A 61 10.04 15.01 1.47
N TYR A 62 9.73 13.77 1.87
CA TYR A 62 9.91 13.25 3.23
C TYR A 62 11.39 13.29 3.68
N MET A 63 12.31 12.86 2.81
CA MET A 63 13.75 12.88 3.07
C MET A 63 14.37 14.29 3.00
N ASN A 64 13.60 15.31 2.58
CA ASN A 64 14.08 16.68 2.37
C ASN A 64 15.21 16.76 1.34
N LEU A 65 15.01 16.02 0.25
CA LEU A 65 15.91 15.95 -0.89
C LEU A 65 15.25 16.63 -2.09
N ASN A 66 16.04 17.08 -3.07
CA ASN A 66 15.50 17.79 -4.22
C ASN A 66 14.67 16.85 -5.12
N ARG A 67 13.34 17.02 -5.09
CA ARG A 67 12.36 16.22 -5.84
C ARG A 67 12.72 16.02 -7.31
N LYS A 68 13.26 17.05 -7.98
CA LYS A 68 13.59 17.02 -9.42
C LYS A 68 14.72 16.04 -9.77
N TRP A 69 15.57 15.70 -8.81
CA TRP A 69 16.70 14.80 -9.02
C TRP A 69 16.48 13.46 -8.30
N PHE A 70 15.94 13.49 -7.09
CA PHE A 70 15.80 12.28 -6.27
C PHE A 70 14.60 11.41 -6.66
N ALA A 71 13.46 11.98 -7.05
CA ALA A 71 12.33 11.17 -7.47
C ALA A 71 12.61 10.37 -8.77
N PRO A 72 13.23 10.96 -9.82
CA PRO A 72 13.66 10.19 -10.99
C PRO A 72 14.69 9.12 -10.64
N LEU A 73 15.66 9.42 -9.77
CA LEU A 73 16.67 8.45 -9.32
C LEU A 73 16.04 7.23 -8.65
N LEU A 74 15.11 7.45 -7.71
CA LEU A 74 14.37 6.37 -7.06
C LEU A 74 13.50 5.61 -8.06
N SER A 75 12.82 6.31 -8.97
CA SER A 75 11.98 5.69 -9.99
C SER A 75 12.78 4.82 -10.96
N VAL A 76 13.99 5.22 -11.36
CA VAL A 76 14.86 4.41 -12.21
C VAL A 76 15.37 3.18 -11.46
N THR A 77 15.66 3.33 -10.16
CA THR A 77 16.22 2.26 -9.33
C THR A 77 15.16 1.22 -8.96
N PHE A 78 13.94 1.65 -8.62
CA PHE A 78 12.90 0.80 -8.04
C PHE A 78 11.62 0.70 -8.89
N GLY A 79 11.47 1.48 -9.96
CA GLY A 79 10.27 1.52 -10.81
C GLY A 79 9.91 0.20 -11.46
N SER A 80 10.92 -0.61 -11.75
CA SER A 80 10.76 -1.96 -12.33
C SER A 80 10.87 -3.07 -11.28
N CYS A 81 11.05 -2.74 -10.00
CA CYS A 81 11.07 -3.73 -8.92
C CYS A 81 9.66 -4.29 -8.75
N LYS A 82 9.52 -5.61 -8.91
CA LYS A 82 8.27 -6.33 -8.71
C LYS A 82 8.30 -7.10 -7.40
N ILE A 83 7.12 -7.34 -6.85
CA ILE A 83 6.96 -8.21 -5.70
C ILE A 83 6.51 -9.61 -6.13
N PRO A 84 7.02 -10.68 -5.49
CA PRO A 84 6.82 -12.05 -5.95
C PRO A 84 5.46 -12.63 -5.50
N VAL A 85 4.37 -12.03 -5.97
CA VAL A 85 3.00 -12.43 -5.67
C VAL A 85 2.11 -12.31 -6.90
N SER A 86 1.01 -13.06 -6.89
CA SER A 86 0.04 -13.04 -7.98
C SER A 86 -0.97 -11.91 -7.80
N TRP A 87 -0.92 -10.90 -8.69
CA TRP A 87 -1.89 -9.81 -8.69
C TRP A 87 -3.29 -10.31 -9.04
N ASP A 88 -4.28 -9.94 -8.22
CA ASP A 88 -5.71 -10.29 -8.38
C ASP A 88 -5.99 -11.79 -8.58
N ALA A 89 -5.13 -12.66 -8.04
CA ALA A 89 -5.35 -14.09 -8.10
C ALA A 89 -6.56 -14.51 -7.25
N PRO A 90 -7.31 -15.55 -7.65
CA PRO A 90 -8.42 -16.06 -6.85
C PRO A 90 -7.97 -16.45 -5.45
N PHE A 91 -8.72 -15.95 -4.46
CA PHE A 91 -8.54 -16.32 -3.06
C PHE A 91 -8.68 -17.84 -2.87
N ARG A 92 -7.82 -18.44 -2.06
CA ARG A 92 -7.85 -19.89 -1.78
C ARG A 92 -8.84 -20.21 -0.65
N PRO A 93 -9.97 -20.88 -0.93
CA PRO A 93 -10.90 -21.27 0.11
C PRO A 93 -10.25 -22.24 1.09
N SER A 94 -10.68 -22.18 2.34
CA SER A 94 -10.24 -23.08 3.41
C SER A 94 -11.45 -23.52 4.22
N SER A 95 -11.40 -24.73 4.77
CA SER A 95 -12.40 -25.23 5.72
C SER A 95 -12.37 -24.46 7.05
N HIS A 96 -11.26 -23.78 7.34
CA HIS A 96 -11.07 -22.94 8.52
C HIS A 96 -10.88 -21.47 8.11
N LYS A 97 -11.31 -20.54 8.95
CA LYS A 97 -11.10 -19.10 8.74
C LYS A 97 -9.61 -18.77 8.86
N TYR A 98 -9.10 -17.94 7.96
CA TYR A 98 -7.75 -17.40 8.11
C TYR A 98 -7.75 -16.25 9.13
N PRO A 99 -6.76 -16.19 10.04
CA PRO A 99 -6.56 -15.05 10.91
C PRO A 99 -6.22 -13.78 10.10
N LEU A 100 -6.75 -12.64 10.53
CA LEU A 100 -6.51 -11.32 9.92
C LEU A 100 -5.44 -10.55 10.71
N ILE A 101 -4.47 -10.00 9.99
CA ILE A 101 -3.51 -9.01 10.47
C ILE A 101 -3.81 -7.69 9.79
N VAL A 102 -3.99 -6.64 10.59
CA VAL A 102 -4.04 -5.26 10.10
C VAL A 102 -2.67 -4.65 10.32
N PHE A 103 -2.02 -4.23 9.23
CA PHE A 103 -0.66 -3.71 9.25
C PHE A 103 -0.66 -2.20 9.02
N SER A 104 -0.06 -1.46 9.95
CA SER A 104 0.10 -0.01 9.89
C SER A 104 1.54 0.33 9.50
N HIS A 105 1.71 1.17 8.47
CA HIS A 105 3.04 1.62 8.06
C HIS A 105 3.64 2.66 9.03
N GLY A 106 4.96 2.84 8.99
CA GLY A 106 5.66 3.90 9.71
C GLY A 106 5.49 5.28 9.06
N LEU A 107 6.01 6.32 9.72
CA LEU A 107 6.05 7.68 9.19
C LEU A 107 6.82 7.72 7.86
N GLY A 108 6.29 8.41 6.85
CA GLY A 108 6.89 8.52 5.51
C GLY A 108 6.80 7.25 4.65
N ALA A 109 6.26 6.16 5.17
CA ALA A 109 5.98 4.95 4.39
C ALA A 109 4.56 4.98 3.80
N PHE A 110 4.16 3.89 3.15
CA PHE A 110 2.85 3.69 2.51
C PHE A 110 2.56 2.19 2.41
N ARG A 111 1.38 1.79 1.94
CA ARG A 111 0.86 0.41 2.07
C ARG A 111 1.77 -0.68 1.49
N THR A 112 2.59 -0.37 0.49
CA THR A 112 3.43 -1.35 -0.20
C THR A 112 4.84 -1.47 0.37
N ALA A 113 5.27 -0.55 1.25
CA ALA A 113 6.65 -0.48 1.74
C ALA A 113 7.08 -1.76 2.48
N TYR A 114 6.17 -2.42 3.19
CA TYR A 114 6.42 -3.61 4.00
C TYR A 114 5.97 -4.92 3.33
N SER A 115 5.95 -4.95 1.98
CA SER A 115 5.48 -6.11 1.21
C SER A 115 6.16 -7.41 1.61
N ALA A 116 7.47 -7.43 1.85
CA ALA A 116 8.19 -8.65 2.24
C ALA A 116 7.62 -9.31 3.52
N ILE A 117 7.28 -8.50 4.53
CA ILE A 117 6.68 -8.99 5.78
C ILE A 117 5.25 -9.48 5.52
N CYS A 118 4.46 -8.71 4.77
CA CYS A 118 3.08 -9.06 4.48
C CYS A 118 2.97 -10.35 3.65
N ILE A 119 3.89 -10.54 2.70
CA ILE A 119 4.02 -11.76 1.90
C ILE A 119 4.39 -12.96 2.77
N GLU A 120 5.38 -12.81 3.65
CA GLU A 120 5.79 -13.89 4.55
C GLU A 120 4.62 -14.34 5.45
N MET A 121 3.89 -13.40 6.04
CA MET A 121 2.73 -13.72 6.87
C MET A 121 1.60 -14.37 6.05
N ALA A 122 1.29 -13.83 4.86
CA ALA A 122 0.26 -14.42 4.00
C ALA A 122 0.62 -15.85 3.55
N SER A 123 1.91 -16.11 3.25
CA SER A 123 2.38 -17.45 2.87
C SER A 123 2.22 -18.49 3.99
N ARG A 124 2.07 -18.04 5.24
CA ARG A 124 1.82 -18.86 6.44
C ARG A 124 0.34 -19.01 6.78
N GLY A 125 -0.56 -18.50 5.94
CA GLY A 125 -2.00 -18.63 6.11
C GLY A 125 -2.66 -17.48 6.87
N PHE A 126 -2.13 -16.26 6.77
CA PHE A 126 -2.78 -15.06 7.29
C PHE A 126 -3.41 -14.24 6.15
N LEU A 127 -4.52 -13.56 6.43
CA LEU A 127 -4.92 -12.38 5.65
C LEU A 127 -4.15 -11.20 6.20
N VAL A 128 -3.48 -10.42 5.34
CA VAL A 128 -2.75 -9.23 5.78
C VAL A 128 -3.27 -8.01 5.04
N MET A 129 -3.88 -7.10 5.78
CA MET A 129 -4.40 -5.84 5.29
C MET A 129 -3.43 -4.72 5.65
N ALA A 130 -2.58 -4.33 4.70
CA ALA A 130 -1.64 -3.23 4.85
C ALA A 130 -2.31 -1.90 4.53
N LEU A 131 -2.65 -1.14 5.58
CA LEU A 131 -3.35 0.14 5.46
C LEU A 131 -2.47 1.21 4.83
N GLU A 132 -3.10 2.14 4.11
CA GLU A 132 -2.53 3.42 3.73
C GLU A 132 -3.22 4.55 4.48
N HIS A 133 -2.46 5.24 5.32
CA HIS A 133 -3.02 6.31 6.15
C HIS A 133 -3.11 7.63 5.39
N ARG A 134 -4.27 8.28 5.48
CA ARG A 134 -4.57 9.59 4.88
C ARG A 134 -4.47 10.75 5.86
N ASP A 135 -3.86 10.52 7.01
CA ASP A 135 -3.56 11.49 8.08
C ASP A 135 -2.35 12.40 7.78
N ARG A 136 -1.81 12.31 6.55
CA ARG A 136 -0.58 12.96 6.07
C ARG A 136 0.71 12.45 6.74
N SER A 137 0.67 11.26 7.33
CA SER A 137 1.87 10.55 7.77
C SER A 137 2.56 9.80 6.62
N ALA A 138 1.82 9.37 5.61
CA ALA A 138 2.37 8.74 4.41
C ALA A 138 3.16 9.75 3.57
N SER A 139 4.24 9.30 2.91
CA SER A 139 5.04 10.18 2.03
C SER A 139 4.21 10.73 0.87
N ALA A 140 3.37 9.87 0.30
CA ALA A 140 2.26 10.22 -0.58
C ALA A 140 1.13 9.21 -0.38
N THR A 141 -0.10 9.64 -0.62
CA THR A 141 -1.30 8.80 -0.72
C THR A 141 -2.34 9.52 -1.57
N TYR A 142 -3.43 8.86 -1.92
CA TYR A 142 -4.51 9.48 -2.68
C TYR A 142 -5.88 8.90 -2.32
N PHE A 143 -6.92 9.60 -2.75
CA PHE A 143 -8.29 9.13 -2.74
C PHE A 143 -9.02 9.62 -3.99
N CYS A 144 -9.99 8.85 -4.44
CA CYS A 144 -10.84 9.23 -5.57
C CYS A 144 -11.97 10.12 -5.05
N LYS A 145 -12.15 11.31 -5.62
CA LYS A 145 -13.29 12.19 -5.35
C LYS A 145 -14.40 11.94 -6.36
N LEU A 146 -15.64 11.86 -5.86
CA LEU A 146 -16.83 12.06 -6.69
C LEU A 146 -16.84 13.50 -7.19
N ASP A 147 -17.09 13.68 -8.48
CA ASP A 147 -17.46 14.99 -9.00
C ASP A 147 -18.90 15.30 -8.55
N PRO A 148 -19.13 16.35 -7.73
CA PRO A 148 -20.46 16.70 -7.28
C PRO A 148 -21.42 17.08 -8.42
N GLU A 149 -20.90 17.47 -9.58
CA GLU A 149 -21.69 17.83 -10.77
C GLU A 149 -22.05 16.60 -11.63
N ALA A 150 -21.48 15.43 -11.35
CA ALA A 150 -21.71 14.20 -12.11
C ALA A 150 -21.69 12.95 -11.19
N PRO A 151 -22.76 12.71 -10.42
CA PRO A 151 -22.84 11.60 -9.46
C PRO A 151 -22.90 10.20 -10.09
N ASP A 152 -23.17 10.11 -11.39
CA ASP A 152 -23.30 8.84 -12.14
C ASP A 152 -22.01 8.40 -12.86
N LEU A 153 -20.86 9.02 -12.56
CA LEU A 153 -19.59 8.69 -13.22
C LEU A 153 -19.12 7.27 -12.85
N HIS A 154 -18.70 6.52 -13.88
CA HIS A 154 -18.01 5.23 -13.71
C HIS A 154 -16.66 5.43 -12.97
N GLU A 155 -16.17 4.40 -12.26
CA GLU A 155 -14.90 4.45 -11.50
C GLU A 155 -13.71 5.02 -12.31
N ASP A 156 -13.69 4.80 -13.62
CA ASP A 156 -12.65 5.27 -14.55
C ASP A 156 -12.64 6.80 -14.78
N GLN A 157 -13.66 7.52 -14.33
CA GLN A 157 -13.81 8.97 -14.51
C GLN A 157 -13.64 9.76 -13.20
N MET A 158 -13.29 9.07 -12.10
CA MET A 158 -13.06 9.72 -10.82
C MET A 158 -11.73 10.47 -10.77
N GLN A 159 -11.74 11.67 -10.19
CA GLN A 159 -10.52 12.46 -10.03
C GLN A 159 -9.73 12.01 -8.79
N GLU A 160 -8.49 11.57 -9.00
CA GLU A 160 -7.56 11.27 -7.91
C GLU A 160 -7.04 12.57 -7.28
N GLU A 161 -7.22 12.72 -5.96
CA GLU A 161 -6.58 13.77 -5.18
C GLU A 161 -5.42 13.20 -4.36
N TRP A 162 -4.21 13.68 -4.67
CA TRP A 162 -3.00 13.28 -3.98
C TRP A 162 -2.74 14.12 -2.73
N LEU A 163 -2.46 13.43 -1.63
CA LEU A 163 -2.06 13.99 -0.35
C LEU A 163 -0.59 13.69 -0.11
N THR A 164 0.17 14.71 0.27
CA THR A 164 1.58 14.59 0.59
C THR A 164 1.83 14.63 2.09
N TYR A 165 2.98 14.07 2.50
CA TYR A 165 3.44 14.10 3.87
C TYR A 165 3.44 15.51 4.46
N ARG A 166 2.86 15.65 5.66
CA ARG A 166 2.99 16.85 6.48
C ARG A 166 4.15 16.66 7.44
N ARG A 167 5.21 17.44 7.24
CA ARG A 167 6.39 17.39 8.10
C ARG A 167 6.06 17.71 9.54
N VAL A 168 6.49 16.83 10.44
CA VAL A 168 6.50 17.10 11.88
C VAL A 168 7.57 18.16 12.17
N PRO A 169 7.22 19.30 12.79
CA PRO A 169 8.19 20.30 13.22
C PRO A 169 9.25 19.68 14.14
N ARG A 170 10.52 20.11 14.01
CA ARG A 170 11.66 19.49 14.73
C ARG A 170 11.54 19.60 16.26
N ASP A 171 10.80 20.58 16.73
CA ASP A 171 10.50 20.89 18.12
C ASP A 171 9.33 20.07 18.69
N GLN A 172 8.62 19.31 17.86
CA GLN A 172 7.46 18.52 18.27
C GLN A 172 7.77 17.02 18.28
N LYS A 173 7.15 16.31 19.23
CA LYS A 173 7.21 14.84 19.28
C LYS A 173 6.42 14.27 18.10
N GLU A 174 6.88 13.15 17.55
CA GLU A 174 6.17 12.44 16.47
C GLU A 174 4.89 11.73 16.96
N PHE A 175 4.84 11.34 18.24
CA PHE A 175 3.75 10.53 18.80
C PHE A 175 2.34 11.08 18.50
N PRO A 176 2.04 12.39 18.70
CA PRO A 176 0.72 12.94 18.39
C PRO A 176 0.30 12.83 16.92
N PHE A 177 1.27 12.80 15.99
CA PHE A 177 1.01 12.67 14.56
C PHE A 177 0.80 11.21 14.14
N ARG A 178 1.31 10.26 14.93
CA ARG A 178 1.25 8.82 14.65
C ARG A 178 0.11 8.11 15.39
N ASN A 179 -0.25 8.60 16.57
CA ASN A 179 -1.31 8.02 17.40
C ASN A 179 -2.66 7.88 16.66
N PRO A 180 -3.08 8.83 15.78
CA PRO A 180 -4.30 8.70 14.99
C PRO A 180 -4.39 7.41 14.13
N GLN A 181 -3.25 6.87 13.69
CA GLN A 181 -3.18 5.67 12.85
C GLN A 181 -3.74 4.43 13.55
N VAL A 182 -3.62 4.37 14.88
CA VAL A 182 -4.06 3.22 15.68
C VAL A 182 -5.59 3.19 15.78
N PHE A 183 -6.22 4.36 15.90
CA PHE A 183 -7.68 4.49 16.00
C PHE A 183 -8.41 4.28 14.67
N HIS A 184 -7.70 4.31 13.54
CA HIS A 184 -8.31 3.98 12.24
C HIS A 184 -8.79 2.52 12.19
N VAL A 185 -8.18 1.64 12.99
CA VAL A 185 -8.56 0.23 13.11
C VAL A 185 -9.83 0.04 13.94
N ASP A 186 -10.14 0.95 14.88
CA ASP A 186 -11.35 0.86 15.71
C ASP A 186 -12.64 1.05 14.88
N TYR A 187 -12.57 1.79 13.78
CA TYR A 187 -13.67 1.90 12.81
C TYR A 187 -13.96 0.58 12.08
N LEU A 188 -13.01 -0.35 12.01
CA LEU A 188 -13.18 -1.65 11.35
C LEU A 188 -13.77 -2.73 12.29
N ARG A 189 -13.91 -2.41 13.57
CA ARG A 189 -14.46 -3.32 14.59
C ARG A 189 -15.95 -3.08 14.88
N GLN A 190 -16.53 -2.01 14.33
CA GLN A 190 -17.97 -1.69 14.43
C GLN A 190 -18.70 -2.27 13.22
#